data_AF-A0A4U2N5Z1-F1
#
_entry.id   AF-A0A4U2N5Z1-F1
#
_cell.length_a   1.000
_cell.length_b   1.000
_cell.length_c   1.000
_cell.angle_alpha   90.00
_cell.angle_beta   90.00
_cell.angle_gamma   90.00
#
_symmetry.space_group_name_H-M   'P 1'
#
loop_
_entity.id
_entity.type
_entity.pdbx_description
1 polymer ?
#
loop_
_entity_poly.entity_id
_entity_poly.type
_entity_poly.pdbx_seq_one_letter_code
_entity_poly.pdbx_strand_id
1 'polypeptide(L)'
;MKKFFKFGCLGIITIFAILVVIMIIDIANDDPKSKEKPKETVTATAKWKEKIKEIASSNKNPNEKFDEVSKYAHAYKASKDEVKQFGDAIIKEYKDKNYIKDISNHEYMLTNIFKSQVVDRNALEKPLKDFAFDFWQNSKYNYRGVENATSSATQANERQMDKSLSKMNK
;
A
#
# COMPACT_ATOMS: atom_id res chain seq x y z
N MET A 1 13.67 -18.15 67.08
CA MET A 1 13.26 -19.52 66.70
C MET A 1 13.94 -19.90 65.39
N LYS A 2 14.60 -21.06 65.39
CA LYS A 2 15.23 -21.69 64.22
C LYS A 2 14.15 -22.20 63.26
N LYS A 3 14.37 -22.11 61.95
CA LYS A 3 14.39 -23.26 61.02
C LYS A 3 14.67 -22.83 59.58
N PHE A 4 15.76 -23.40 59.08
CA PHE A 4 16.16 -23.52 57.68
C PHE A 4 15.34 -24.63 56.97
N PHE A 5 15.57 -24.75 55.65
CA PHE A 5 15.43 -25.91 54.73
C PHE A 5 14.34 -25.73 53.66
N LYS A 6 14.51 -26.09 52.36
CA LYS A 6 15.66 -26.55 51.54
C LYS A 6 15.19 -26.70 50.06
N PHE A 7 16.11 -26.42 49.13
CA PHE A 7 16.40 -26.97 47.78
C PHE A 7 15.31 -27.35 46.74
N GLY A 8 15.63 -26.96 45.50
CA GLY A 8 15.25 -27.65 44.26
C GLY A 8 15.98 -27.07 43.04
N CYS A 9 17.19 -27.55 42.73
CA CYS A 9 17.94 -27.27 41.50
C CYS A 9 17.21 -27.82 40.25
N LEU A 10 17.36 -27.18 39.07
CA LEU A 10 17.93 -27.72 37.81
C LEU A 10 17.49 -26.89 36.58
N GLY A 11 18.43 -26.60 35.67
CA GLY A 11 18.16 -26.19 34.27
C GLY A 11 18.75 -24.83 33.87
N ILE A 12 20.07 -24.69 33.70
CA ILE A 12 20.79 -24.77 32.39
C ILE A 12 20.37 -23.61 31.44
N ILE A 13 21.10 -22.49 31.45
CA ILE A 13 22.08 -22.09 30.41
C ILE A 13 21.50 -22.09 28.98
N THR A 14 21.34 -20.90 28.41
CA THR A 14 21.89 -20.61 27.07
C THR A 14 22.02 -19.10 26.85
N ILE A 15 23.25 -18.63 27.10
CA ILE A 15 23.87 -17.45 26.50
C ILE A 15 23.83 -17.61 24.98
N PHE A 16 23.47 -16.56 24.23
CA PHE A 16 24.21 -16.20 23.01
C PHE A 16 24.07 -14.71 22.74
N ALA A 17 25.11 -13.98 23.18
CA ALA A 17 25.53 -12.76 22.55
C ALA A 17 25.86 -13.05 21.08
N ILE A 18 25.26 -12.30 20.15
CA ILE A 18 25.73 -12.23 18.78
C ILE A 18 25.88 -10.76 18.42
N LEU A 19 27.08 -10.27 18.71
CA LEU A 19 27.74 -9.23 17.93
C LEU A 19 27.99 -9.80 16.53
N VAL A 20 27.43 -9.17 15.50
CA VAL A 20 27.97 -9.26 14.14
C VAL A 20 28.38 -7.87 13.73
N VAL A 21 29.59 -7.53 14.17
CA VAL A 21 30.48 -6.59 13.49
C VAL A 21 30.94 -7.31 12.23
N ILE A 22 30.51 -6.86 11.06
CA ILE A 22 31.23 -7.15 9.81
C ILE A 22 31.95 -5.87 9.44
N MET A 23 33.20 -5.79 9.89
CA MET A 23 34.27 -5.10 9.19
C MET A 23 34.39 -5.76 7.81
N ILE A 24 34.12 -5.01 6.75
CA ILE A 24 34.65 -5.36 5.43
C ILE A 24 35.98 -4.64 5.32
N ILE A 25 37.02 -5.46 5.30
CA ILE A 25 38.42 -5.13 5.07
C ILE A 25 38.57 -4.51 3.67
N ASP A 26 39.33 -3.42 3.60
CA ASP A 26 39.87 -2.84 2.37
C ASP A 26 40.61 -3.89 1.55
N ILE A 27 40.17 -4.12 0.32
CA ILE A 27 41.01 -4.64 -0.76
C ILE A 27 41.08 -3.54 -1.81
N ALA A 28 42.22 -2.86 -1.83
CA ALA A 28 42.65 -2.08 -2.98
C ALA A 28 42.94 -3.01 -4.15
N ASN A 29 42.23 -2.82 -5.26
CA ASN A 29 42.72 -3.08 -6.61
C ASN A 29 41.89 -2.25 -7.60
N ASP A 30 42.62 -1.63 -8.54
CA ASP A 30 42.22 -0.60 -9.48
C ASP A 30 41.15 -1.01 -10.53
N ASP A 31 40.48 0.05 -11.00
CA ASP A 31 39.79 0.27 -12.29
C ASP A 31 38.27 -0.03 -12.47
N PRO A 32 37.57 0.78 -13.32
CA PRO A 32 36.33 1.42 -12.93
C PRO A 32 35.14 1.03 -13.81
N LYS A 33 33.99 0.74 -13.19
CA LYS A 33 32.63 0.98 -13.73
C LYS A 33 31.61 0.25 -12.86
N SER A 34 30.79 1.02 -12.15
CA SER A 34 29.34 0.93 -12.29
C SER A 34 28.71 2.07 -11.48
N LYS A 35 28.12 3.04 -12.17
CA LYS A 35 27.18 3.98 -11.55
C LYS A 35 25.92 3.19 -11.22
N GLU A 36 25.88 2.55 -10.05
CA GLU A 36 24.61 2.14 -9.48
C GLU A 36 23.92 3.38 -8.91
N LYS A 37 22.74 3.68 -9.47
CA LYS A 37 21.86 4.73 -8.97
C LYS A 37 20.64 4.07 -8.30
N PRO A 38 20.70 3.62 -7.03
CA PRO A 38 19.51 3.28 -6.27
C PRO A 38 19.23 4.38 -5.25
N LYS A 39 18.52 5.45 -5.64
CA LYS A 39 18.06 6.46 -4.66
C LYS A 39 16.71 7.12 -4.95
N GLU A 40 16.18 6.99 -6.16
CA GLU A 40 14.90 7.65 -6.51
C GLU A 40 13.67 6.85 -6.03
N THR A 41 13.69 5.51 -6.11
CA THR A 41 12.51 4.66 -5.83
C THR A 41 12.12 4.63 -4.34
N VAL A 42 13.10 4.58 -3.43
CA VAL A 42 12.82 4.59 -1.97
C VAL A 42 12.28 5.95 -1.51
N THR A 43 12.79 7.03 -2.09
CA THR A 43 12.44 8.40 -1.72
C THR A 43 11.03 8.79 -2.22
N ALA A 44 10.62 8.33 -3.41
CA ALA A 44 9.27 8.57 -3.93
C ALA A 44 8.20 7.78 -3.15
N THR A 45 8.49 6.51 -2.81
CA THR A 45 7.58 5.64 -2.05
C THR A 45 7.22 6.21 -0.67
N ALA A 46 8.15 6.89 -0.02
CA ALA A 46 7.90 7.56 1.26
C ALA A 46 7.04 8.82 1.09
N LYS A 47 7.23 9.60 0.02
CA LYS A 47 6.60 10.92 -0.13
C LYS A 47 5.09 10.89 -0.34
N TRP A 48 4.58 9.98 -1.19
CA TRP A 48 3.14 9.93 -1.44
C TRP A 48 2.37 9.45 -0.20
N LYS A 49 2.94 8.52 0.57
CA LYS A 49 2.33 8.02 1.82
C LYS A 49 2.17 9.14 2.83
N GLU A 50 3.22 9.91 3.07
CA GLU A 50 3.15 11.06 3.98
C GLU A 50 2.13 12.10 3.51
N LYS A 51 2.02 12.35 2.20
CA LYS A 51 1.00 13.28 1.69
C LYS A 51 -0.42 12.78 1.93
N ILE A 52 -0.67 11.48 1.74
CA ILE A 52 -1.99 10.91 2.02
C ILE A 52 -2.30 10.97 3.50
N LYS A 53 -1.32 10.66 4.37
CA LYS A 53 -1.46 10.76 5.82
C LYS A 53 -1.77 12.18 6.29
N GLU A 54 -1.11 13.19 5.71
CA GLU A 54 -1.40 14.61 5.94
C GLU A 54 -2.86 14.95 5.59
N ILE A 55 -3.33 14.53 4.40
CA ILE A 55 -4.71 14.76 3.96
C ILE A 55 -5.70 14.04 4.89
N ALA A 56 -5.43 12.77 5.21
CA ALA A 56 -6.27 11.93 6.07
C ALA A 56 -6.44 12.49 7.48
N SER A 57 -5.37 13.05 8.04
CA SER A 57 -5.32 13.61 9.40
C SER A 57 -5.91 15.03 9.49
N SER A 58 -6.29 15.64 8.37
CA SER A 58 -6.89 16.97 8.37
C SER A 58 -8.33 16.97 8.92
N ASN A 59 -8.75 18.11 9.47
CA ASN A 59 -10.12 18.33 9.97
C ASN A 59 -11.18 18.46 8.85
N LYS A 60 -10.79 18.19 7.60
CA LYS A 60 -11.67 18.26 6.43
C LYS A 60 -12.68 17.11 6.40
N ASN A 61 -13.81 17.34 5.76
CA ASN A 61 -14.80 16.29 5.54
C ASN A 61 -14.35 15.30 4.44
N PRO A 62 -15.01 14.14 4.29
CA PRO A 62 -14.62 13.13 3.29
C PRO A 62 -14.58 13.65 1.85
N ASN A 63 -15.48 14.57 1.46
CA ASN A 63 -15.50 15.14 0.10
C ASN A 63 -14.24 15.98 -0.16
N GLU A 64 -13.91 16.86 0.78
CA GLU A 64 -12.72 17.72 0.66
C GLU A 64 -11.42 16.91 0.68
N LYS A 65 -11.33 15.87 1.54
CA LYS A 65 -10.19 14.94 1.54
C LYS A 65 -10.06 14.20 0.20
N PHE A 66 -11.19 13.76 -0.36
CA PHE A 66 -11.23 13.15 -1.68
C PHE A 66 -10.75 14.12 -2.77
N ASP A 67 -11.18 15.38 -2.74
CA ASP A 67 -10.79 16.39 -3.73
C ASP A 67 -9.27 16.64 -3.68
N GLU A 68 -8.69 16.73 -2.48
CA GLU A 68 -7.24 16.90 -2.30
C GLU A 68 -6.43 15.70 -2.77
N VAL A 69 -6.83 14.48 -2.39
CA VAL A 69 -6.12 13.28 -2.84
C VAL A 69 -6.26 13.10 -4.35
N SER A 70 -7.41 13.44 -4.92
CA SER A 70 -7.65 13.35 -6.36
C SER A 70 -6.78 14.35 -7.11
N LYS A 71 -6.72 15.60 -6.64
CA LYS A 71 -5.82 16.62 -7.20
C LYS A 71 -4.35 16.16 -7.13
N TYR A 72 -3.94 15.57 -6.01
CA TYR A 72 -2.60 15.05 -5.84
C TYR A 72 -2.30 13.87 -6.79
N ALA A 73 -3.18 12.86 -6.84
CA ALA A 73 -3.09 11.74 -7.77
C ALA A 73 -3.01 12.24 -9.22
N HIS A 74 -3.70 13.34 -9.54
CA HIS A 74 -3.70 13.89 -10.87
C HIS A 74 -2.35 14.48 -11.31
N ALA A 75 -1.61 15.05 -10.37
CA ALA A 75 -0.29 15.62 -10.60
C ALA A 75 0.84 14.61 -10.38
N TYR A 76 0.53 13.42 -9.86
CA TYR A 76 1.51 12.39 -9.54
C TYR A 76 2.11 11.77 -10.82
N LYS A 77 3.44 11.82 -10.92
CA LYS A 77 4.19 11.22 -12.02
C LYS A 77 4.66 9.82 -11.60
N ALA A 78 3.81 8.82 -11.82
CA ALA A 78 4.15 7.44 -11.48
C ALA A 78 5.15 6.83 -12.48
N SER A 79 6.08 6.04 -11.95
CA SER A 79 6.88 5.11 -12.75
C SER A 79 6.05 3.90 -13.19
N LYS A 80 6.52 3.16 -14.21
CA LYS A 80 5.87 1.90 -14.63
C LYS A 80 5.81 0.87 -13.50
N ASP A 81 6.86 0.79 -12.68
CA ASP A 81 6.93 -0.13 -11.55
C ASP A 81 5.90 0.23 -10.48
N GLU A 82 5.71 1.52 -10.18
CA GLU A 82 4.67 1.96 -9.24
C GLU A 82 3.27 1.68 -9.76
N VAL A 83 3.01 1.89 -11.05
CA VAL A 83 1.71 1.54 -11.66
C VAL A 83 1.43 0.05 -11.49
N LYS A 84 2.43 -0.80 -11.71
CA LYS A 84 2.30 -2.25 -11.48
C LYS A 84 2.06 -2.56 -9.99
N GLN A 85 2.87 -2.02 -9.09
CA GLN A 85 2.73 -2.24 -7.65
C GLN A 85 1.38 -1.77 -7.10
N PHE A 86 0.90 -0.61 -7.55
CA PHE A 86 -0.41 -0.08 -7.18
C PHE A 86 -1.53 -0.95 -7.75
N GLY A 87 -1.41 -1.40 -9.00
CA GLY A 87 -2.33 -2.35 -9.63
C GLY A 87 -2.44 -3.66 -8.86
N ASP A 88 -1.31 -4.28 -8.55
CA ASP A 88 -1.25 -5.52 -7.76
C ASP A 88 -1.89 -5.30 -6.37
N ALA A 89 -1.64 -4.15 -5.74
CA ALA A 89 -2.22 -3.81 -4.44
C ALA A 89 -3.75 -3.69 -4.49
N ILE A 90 -4.32 -2.93 -5.43
CA ILE A 90 -5.79 -2.76 -5.50
C ILE A 90 -6.50 -4.06 -5.90
N ILE A 91 -5.86 -4.90 -6.73
CA ILE A 91 -6.39 -6.23 -7.05
C ILE A 91 -6.44 -7.09 -5.80
N LYS A 92 -5.40 -7.05 -4.96
CA LYS A 92 -5.37 -7.78 -3.69
C LYS A 92 -6.47 -7.29 -2.74
N GLU A 93 -6.62 -5.98 -2.56
CA GLU A 93 -7.67 -5.41 -1.70
C GLU A 93 -9.08 -5.82 -2.14
N TYR A 94 -9.31 -5.92 -3.46
CA TYR A 94 -10.58 -6.39 -4.00
C TYR A 94 -10.79 -7.89 -3.80
N LYS A 95 -9.79 -8.72 -4.11
CA LYS A 95 -9.86 -10.19 -3.94
C LYS A 95 -10.07 -10.58 -2.48
N ASP A 96 -9.43 -9.86 -1.56
CA ASP A 96 -9.55 -10.08 -0.12
C ASP A 96 -10.82 -9.45 0.48
N LYS A 97 -11.63 -8.76 -0.33
CA LYS A 97 -12.87 -8.08 0.08
C LYS A 97 -12.66 -7.05 1.21
N ASN A 98 -11.51 -6.38 1.23
CA ASN A 98 -11.18 -5.38 2.24
C ASN A 98 -11.45 -3.93 1.80
N TYR A 99 -11.43 -3.66 0.49
CA TYR A 99 -11.28 -2.31 -0.06
C TYR A 99 -12.33 -1.25 0.34
N ILE A 100 -13.52 -1.66 0.78
CA ILE A 100 -14.60 -0.79 1.31
C ILE A 100 -15.15 -1.28 2.66
N LYS A 101 -14.41 -2.14 3.37
CA LYS A 101 -14.87 -2.75 4.62
C LYS A 101 -14.94 -1.76 5.78
N ASP A 102 -13.98 -0.84 5.85
CA ASP A 102 -13.91 0.22 6.86
C ASP A 102 -13.80 1.58 6.19
N ILE A 103 -14.94 2.13 5.79
CA ILE A 103 -15.02 3.44 5.13
C ILE A 103 -14.68 4.60 6.07
N SER A 104 -14.65 4.37 7.39
CA SER A 104 -14.31 5.39 8.38
C SER A 104 -12.79 5.62 8.50
N ASN A 105 -12.00 4.65 8.05
CA ASN A 105 -10.54 4.77 8.01
C ASN A 105 -10.10 5.63 6.82
N HIS A 106 -9.98 6.94 7.05
CA HIS A 106 -9.59 7.92 6.03
C HIS A 106 -8.27 7.59 5.33
N GLU A 107 -7.22 7.25 6.08
CA GLU A 107 -5.90 6.99 5.48
C GLU A 107 -5.95 5.77 4.54
N TYR A 108 -6.62 4.71 4.97
CA TYR A 108 -6.81 3.50 4.16
C TYR A 108 -7.63 3.79 2.89
N MET A 109 -8.78 4.44 3.03
CA MET A 109 -9.64 4.75 1.89
C MET A 109 -8.97 5.69 0.88
N LEU A 110 -8.32 6.75 1.36
CA LEU A 110 -7.60 7.71 0.51
C LEU A 110 -6.39 7.06 -0.16
N THR A 111 -5.71 6.11 0.52
CA THR A 111 -4.64 5.31 -0.08
C THR A 111 -5.14 4.48 -1.25
N ASN A 112 -6.28 3.80 -1.08
CA ASN A 112 -6.88 2.98 -2.14
C ASN A 112 -7.36 3.84 -3.32
N ILE A 113 -8.02 4.98 -3.04
CA ILE A 113 -8.46 5.96 -4.06
C ILE A 113 -7.26 6.51 -4.84
N PHE A 114 -6.18 6.90 -4.15
CA PHE A 114 -4.96 7.39 -4.78
C PHE A 114 -4.37 6.35 -5.74
N LYS A 115 -4.14 5.12 -5.24
CA LYS A 115 -3.54 4.04 -6.03
C LYS A 115 -4.38 3.74 -7.27
N SER A 116 -5.69 3.56 -7.12
CA SER A 116 -6.57 3.21 -8.23
C SER A 116 -6.64 4.31 -9.29
N GLN A 117 -6.67 5.58 -8.87
CA GLN A 117 -6.68 6.70 -9.81
C GLN A 117 -5.34 6.85 -10.55
N VAL A 118 -4.21 6.62 -9.86
CA VAL A 118 -2.89 6.57 -10.51
C VAL A 118 -2.84 5.42 -11.53
N VAL A 119 -3.37 4.25 -11.21
CA VAL A 119 -3.38 3.10 -12.13
C VAL A 119 -4.27 3.36 -13.35
N ASP A 120 -5.52 3.79 -13.17
CA ASP A 120 -6.44 4.09 -14.30
C ASP A 120 -5.82 5.08 -15.30
N ARG A 121 -5.12 6.09 -14.77
CA ARG A 121 -4.50 7.11 -15.61
C ARG A 121 -3.25 6.65 -16.37
N ASN A 122 -2.50 5.69 -15.83
CA ASN A 122 -1.15 5.39 -16.32
C ASN A 122 -0.97 3.95 -16.81
N ALA A 123 -1.91 3.04 -16.54
CA ALA A 123 -1.87 1.67 -17.05
C ALA A 123 -2.03 1.67 -18.58
N LEU A 124 -1.17 0.92 -19.26
CA LEU A 124 -1.25 0.70 -20.71
C LEU A 124 -2.26 -0.38 -21.05
N GLU A 125 -2.34 -1.42 -20.21
CA GLU A 125 -3.23 -2.55 -20.42
C GLU A 125 -4.68 -2.17 -20.10
N LYS A 126 -5.54 -2.26 -21.11
CA LYS A 126 -6.97 -1.92 -20.97
C LYS A 126 -7.65 -2.67 -19.82
N PRO A 127 -7.44 -3.99 -19.61
CA PRO A 127 -8.09 -4.67 -18.49
C PRO A 127 -7.72 -4.08 -17.13
N LEU A 128 -6.44 -3.76 -16.88
CA LEU A 128 -6.00 -3.19 -15.62
C LEU A 128 -6.57 -1.78 -15.42
N LYS A 129 -6.64 -1.00 -16.49
CA LYS A 129 -7.26 0.32 -16.50
C LYS A 129 -8.75 0.26 -16.16
N ASP A 130 -9.50 -0.60 -16.85
CA ASP A 130 -10.94 -0.82 -16.60
C ASP A 130 -11.17 -1.24 -15.14
N PHE A 131 -10.38 -2.21 -14.64
CA PHE A 131 -10.44 -2.64 -13.24
C PHE A 131 -10.20 -1.49 -12.26
N ALA A 132 -9.15 -0.71 -12.48
CA ALA A 132 -8.78 0.39 -11.60
C ALA A 132 -9.84 1.50 -11.58
N PHE A 133 -10.48 1.76 -12.72
CA PHE A 133 -11.58 2.70 -12.84
C PHE A 133 -12.79 2.26 -11.98
N ASP A 134 -13.25 1.02 -12.12
CA ASP A 134 -14.40 0.51 -11.36
C ASP A 134 -14.10 0.43 -9.85
N PHE A 135 -12.88 0.01 -9.48
CA PHE A 135 -12.40 0.03 -8.10
C PHE A 135 -12.40 1.46 -7.52
N TRP A 136 -11.91 2.43 -8.30
CA TRP A 136 -11.91 3.84 -7.90
C TRP A 136 -13.32 4.38 -7.72
N GLN A 137 -14.25 4.06 -8.61
CA GLN A 137 -15.65 4.48 -8.50
C GLN A 137 -16.26 3.97 -7.19
N ASN A 138 -16.13 2.68 -6.91
CA ASN A 138 -16.65 2.10 -5.67
C ASN A 138 -16.00 2.71 -4.43
N SER A 139 -14.67 2.84 -4.43
CA SER A 139 -13.94 3.43 -3.31
C SER A 139 -14.36 4.88 -3.07
N LYS A 140 -14.50 5.69 -4.12
CA LYS A 140 -14.94 7.09 -4.07
C LYS A 140 -16.36 7.22 -3.51
N TYR A 141 -17.33 6.53 -4.09
CA TYR A 141 -18.73 6.75 -3.73
C TYR A 141 -19.08 6.18 -2.35
N ASN A 142 -18.47 5.08 -1.94
CA ASN A 142 -18.61 4.55 -0.59
C ASN A 142 -17.94 5.47 0.45
N TYR A 143 -16.71 5.92 0.19
CA TYR A 143 -16.00 6.83 1.11
C TYR A 143 -16.72 8.16 1.31
N ARG A 144 -17.34 8.69 0.24
CA ARG A 144 -18.09 9.95 0.28
C ARG A 144 -19.53 9.79 0.81
N GLY A 145 -19.94 8.58 1.16
CA GLY A 145 -21.29 8.30 1.67
C GLY A 145 -22.40 8.44 0.63
N VAL A 146 -22.06 8.42 -0.66
CA VAL A 146 -23.05 8.45 -1.77
C VAL A 146 -23.62 7.06 -2.01
N GLU A 147 -22.79 6.03 -1.85
CA GLU A 147 -23.14 4.64 -2.03
C GLU A 147 -22.78 3.83 -0.78
N ASN A 148 -23.22 2.57 -0.73
CA ASN A 148 -22.82 1.61 0.29
C ASN A 148 -22.44 0.27 -0.35
N ALA A 149 -21.85 -0.63 0.46
CA ALA A 149 -21.32 -1.91 -0.01
C ALA A 149 -22.37 -2.81 -0.69
N THR A 150 -23.65 -2.62 -0.38
CA THR A 150 -24.76 -3.43 -0.91
C THR A 150 -25.53 -2.77 -2.04
N SER A 151 -25.15 -1.54 -2.45
CA SER A 151 -25.89 -0.84 -3.49
C SER A 151 -25.71 -1.50 -4.85
N SER A 152 -26.75 -1.39 -5.68
CA SER A 152 -26.73 -1.94 -7.05
C SER A 152 -25.58 -1.38 -7.89
N ALA A 153 -25.22 -0.11 -7.67
CA ALA A 153 -24.08 0.54 -8.32
C ALA A 153 -22.75 -0.09 -7.87
N THR A 154 -22.55 -0.29 -6.56
CA THR A 154 -21.35 -0.96 -6.03
C THR A 154 -21.20 -2.35 -6.64
N GLN A 155 -22.25 -3.16 -6.60
CA GLN A 155 -22.25 -4.52 -7.14
C GLN A 155 -22.06 -4.56 -8.66
N ALA A 156 -22.59 -3.56 -9.39
CA ALA A 156 -22.39 -3.47 -10.84
C ALA A 156 -20.92 -3.25 -11.20
N ASN A 157 -20.24 -2.36 -10.48
CA ASN A 157 -18.80 -2.14 -10.64
C ASN A 157 -17.99 -3.37 -10.21
N GLU A 158 -18.39 -4.09 -9.15
CA GLU A 158 -17.74 -5.35 -8.78
C GLU A 158 -17.82 -6.40 -9.91
N ARG A 159 -18.98 -6.53 -10.57
CA ARG A 159 -19.10 -7.40 -11.75
C ARG A 159 -18.20 -6.97 -12.90
N GLN A 160 -17.97 -5.66 -13.09
CA GLN A 160 -17.01 -5.18 -14.09
C GLN A 160 -15.56 -5.46 -13.67
N MET A 161 -15.23 -5.31 -12.39
CA MET A 161 -13.92 -5.70 -11.85
C MET A 161 -13.64 -7.19 -12.08
N ASP A 162 -14.61 -8.07 -11.80
CA ASP A 162 -14.48 -9.51 -12.08
C ASP A 162 -14.25 -9.80 -13.57
N LYS A 163 -14.99 -9.12 -14.45
CA LYS A 163 -14.82 -9.22 -15.90
C LYS A 163 -13.43 -8.76 -16.33
N SER A 164 -12.92 -7.68 -15.78
CA SER A 164 -11.57 -7.18 -16.07
C SER A 164 -10.49 -8.14 -15.59
N LEU A 165 -10.62 -8.70 -14.38
CA LEU A 165 -9.71 -9.74 -13.88
C LEU A 165 -9.70 -10.99 -14.77
N SER A 166 -10.85 -11.43 -15.25
CA SER A 166 -10.94 -12.59 -16.16
C SER A 166 -10.21 -12.40 -17.49
N LYS A 167 -9.99 -11.15 -17.91
CA LYS A 167 -9.26 -10.79 -19.13
C LYS A 167 -7.76 -10.65 -18.90
N MET A 168 -7.32 -10.36 -17.69
CA MET A 168 -5.89 -10.27 -17.35
C MET A 168 -5.21 -11.64 -17.23
N ASN A 169 -5.97 -12.67 -16.88
CA ASN A 169 -5.47 -14.04 -16.70
C ASN A 169 -5.51 -14.87 -17.99
N LYS A 170 -5.72 -14.24 -19.14
CA LYS A 170 -5.75 -14.86 -20.47
C LYS A 170 -4.51 -14.46 -21.24
#